data_AF-A0AAN9B0H3-F1
#
_entry.id   AF-A0AAN9B0H3-F1
#
_cell.length_a   1.000
_cell.length_b   1.000
_cell.length_c   1.000
_cell.angle_alpha   90.00
_cell.angle_beta   90.00
_cell.angle_gamma   90.00
#
_symmetry.space_group_name_H-M   'P 1'
#
loop_
_entity.id
_entity.type
_entity.pdbx_description
1 polymer ?
#
loop_
_entity_poly.entity_id
_entity_poly.type
_entity_poly.pdbx_seq_one_letter_code
_entity_poly.pdbx_strand_id
1 'polypeptide(L)'
;MGQVLQRLYSIEQQQQQQHAGICSSMGRIHGNNANAPANFPDLSELPPEIGLTVLSYLNPTDLCLAACVWDHLANDELLWQSLCRNSWGSVSIYSRLTSMPSMTYRKLFLILDEASLTFNSDPFGAVAELIEKGILENEPMEIARFIHATKRLWPCKKREFLERRQDIFQRLVHLQNFQNQFLPNALRQFFRAVSAPETRGDYLSTMMDGFSERFCSCNPRLGLTKDTVFVLCYSLIMLSVDLTSPHVKNKMSKREFIKNTCRAAQGVDGDLAGHLYDNIYLIGHVAADSDS
;
A
#
# COMPACT_ATOMS: atom_id res chain seq x y z
N MET A 1 -19.92 25.26 6.17
CA MET A 1 -19.15 24.60 5.09
C MET A 1 -18.35 25.61 4.26
N GLY A 2 -18.94 26.68 3.71
CA GLY A 2 -18.24 27.60 2.77
C GLY A 2 -17.05 28.45 3.31
N GLN A 3 -17.09 28.98 4.54
CA GLN A 3 -16.02 29.85 5.05
C GLN A 3 -14.76 29.10 5.51
N VAL A 4 -14.87 27.81 5.82
CA VAL A 4 -13.72 26.95 6.16
C VAL A 4 -12.96 26.55 4.90
N LEU A 5 -13.67 26.31 3.80
CA LEU A 5 -13.11 25.97 2.49
C LEU A 5 -12.30 27.12 1.87
N GLN A 6 -12.74 28.37 2.05
CA GLN A 6 -12.01 29.54 1.56
C GLN A 6 -10.68 29.79 2.29
N ARG A 7 -10.58 29.42 3.58
CA ARG A 7 -9.33 29.54 4.35
C ARG A 7 -8.31 28.45 4.01
N LEU A 8 -8.76 27.27 3.57
CA LEU A 8 -7.89 26.16 3.17
C LEU A 8 -7.23 26.42 1.82
N TYR A 9 -7.95 27.02 0.87
CA TYR A 9 -7.44 27.38 -0.46
C TYR A 9 -6.30 28.40 -0.43
N SER A 10 -6.28 29.31 0.55
CA SER A 10 -5.21 30.32 0.70
C SER A 10 -3.92 29.75 1.30
N ILE A 11 -3.99 28.60 1.98
CA ILE A 11 -2.85 27.96 2.67
C ILE A 11 -2.08 27.06 1.69
N GLU A 12 -2.77 26.40 0.76
CA GLU A 12 -2.16 25.55 -0.28
C GLU A 12 -1.26 26.35 -1.25
N GLN A 13 -1.66 27.57 -1.64
CA GLN A 13 -0.86 28.38 -2.57
C GLN A 13 0.46 28.90 -1.96
N GLN A 14 0.59 28.94 -0.63
CA GLN A 14 1.82 29.39 0.03
C GLN A 14 2.85 28.26 0.21
N GLN A 15 2.44 26.98 0.18
CA GLN A 15 3.36 25.84 0.31
C GLN A 15 4.11 25.50 -0.98
N GLN A 16 3.58 25.84 -2.16
CA GLN A 16 4.24 25.59 -3.45
C GLN A 16 5.46 26.49 -3.73
N GLN A 17 5.69 27.55 -2.95
CA GLN A 17 6.82 28.46 -3.14
C GLN A 17 8.05 28.18 -2.25
N GLN A 18 8.01 27.17 -1.37
CA GLN A 18 9.12 26.90 -0.42
C GLN A 18 9.95 25.64 -0.70
N HIS A 19 9.60 24.81 -1.70
CA HIS A 19 10.32 23.56 -2.01
C HIS A 19 11.23 23.63 -3.26
N ALA A 20 11.88 24.77 -3.49
CA ALA A 20 12.92 24.91 -4.52
C ALA A 20 14.21 25.47 -3.89
N GLY A 21 14.94 24.60 -3.19
CA GLY A 21 16.28 24.92 -2.70
C GLY A 21 16.67 24.07 -1.51
N ILE A 22 17.48 23.05 -1.75
CA ILE A 22 18.69 22.71 -0.97
C ILE A 22 19.48 21.65 -1.76
N CYS A 23 20.79 21.89 -1.79
CA CYS A 23 21.77 21.40 -2.73
C CYS A 23 22.48 20.12 -2.25
N SER A 24 22.84 19.30 -3.24
CA SER A 24 24.06 18.49 -3.42
C SER A 24 25.10 18.41 -2.29
N SER A 25 25.53 17.17 -1.97
CA SER A 25 26.91 16.66 -2.12
C SER A 25 27.24 15.54 -1.12
N MET A 26 27.82 14.44 -1.62
CA MET A 26 28.68 13.45 -0.94
C MET A 26 29.06 12.45 -2.05
N GLY A 27 30.29 12.17 -2.43
CA GLY A 27 31.58 12.22 -1.76
C GLY A 27 32.25 10.87 -2.05
N ARG A 28 33.07 10.78 -3.10
CA ARG A 28 33.83 9.58 -3.48
C ARG A 28 34.80 9.21 -2.37
N ILE A 29 34.78 7.96 -1.90
CA ILE A 29 35.83 7.40 -1.06
C ILE A 29 36.48 6.24 -1.82
N HIS A 30 37.71 6.44 -2.28
CA HIS A 30 38.65 5.38 -2.62
C HIS A 30 39.39 5.00 -1.33
N GLY A 31 39.30 3.75 -0.93
CA GLY A 31 40.06 3.18 0.18
C GLY A 31 40.68 1.86 -0.25
N ASN A 32 41.95 1.89 -0.65
CA ASN A 32 42.82 0.71 -0.67
C ASN A 32 42.96 0.20 0.77
N ASN A 33 42.58 -1.05 1.04
CA ASN A 33 42.93 -1.70 2.30
C ASN A 33 43.43 -3.12 2.04
N ALA A 34 44.75 -3.26 2.11
CA ALA A 34 45.46 -4.53 2.11
C ALA A 34 45.40 -5.12 3.54
N ASN A 35 44.37 -5.92 3.81
CA ASN A 35 44.28 -6.98 4.81
C ASN A 35 42.84 -7.50 4.81
N ALA A 36 42.53 -8.36 3.84
CA ALA A 36 41.24 -9.03 3.77
C ALA A 36 41.16 -10.09 4.87
N PRO A 37 40.07 -10.16 5.66
CA PRO A 37 39.82 -11.30 6.55
C PRO A 37 39.66 -12.58 5.72
N ALA A 38 39.88 -13.74 6.34
CA ALA A 38 39.83 -15.06 5.72
C ALA A 38 38.75 -15.15 4.62
N ASN A 39 39.18 -15.47 3.39
CA ASN A 39 38.31 -15.59 2.23
C ASN A 39 37.03 -16.34 2.61
N PHE A 40 35.89 -15.73 2.35
CA PHE A 40 34.62 -16.43 2.44
C PHE A 40 34.71 -17.69 1.55
N PRO A 41 34.38 -18.89 2.06
CA PRO A 41 34.49 -20.12 1.28
C PRO A 41 33.60 -20.02 0.04
N ASP A 42 34.06 -20.59 -1.08
CA ASP A 42 33.29 -20.57 -2.32
C ASP A 42 31.96 -21.28 -2.09
N LEU A 43 30.84 -20.64 -2.45
CA LEU A 43 29.50 -21.22 -2.25
C LEU A 43 29.31 -22.54 -2.99
N SER A 44 30.06 -22.78 -4.06
CA SER A 44 30.05 -24.06 -4.79
C SER A 44 30.69 -25.22 -4.00
N GLU A 45 31.51 -24.91 -3.00
CA GLU A 45 32.13 -25.90 -2.10
C GLU A 45 31.24 -26.24 -0.90
N LEU A 46 30.16 -25.48 -0.69
CA LEU A 46 29.19 -25.71 0.38
C LEU A 46 28.05 -26.62 -0.10
N PRO A 47 27.31 -27.27 0.82
CA PRO A 47 26.06 -27.91 0.47
C PRO A 47 25.11 -26.93 -0.25
N PRO A 48 24.45 -27.34 -1.35
CA PRO A 48 23.62 -26.45 -2.17
C PRO A 48 22.56 -25.69 -1.37
N GLU A 49 22.02 -26.31 -0.32
CA GLU A 49 21.00 -25.71 0.55
C GLU A 49 21.54 -24.47 1.27
N ILE A 50 22.82 -24.50 1.68
CA ILE A 50 23.50 -23.38 2.35
C ILE A 50 23.79 -22.28 1.33
N GLY A 51 24.27 -22.63 0.14
CA GLY A 51 24.49 -21.70 -0.96
C GLY A 51 23.21 -20.96 -1.35
N LEU A 52 22.12 -21.70 -1.57
CA LEU A 52 20.80 -21.13 -1.90
C LEU A 52 20.25 -20.26 -0.76
N THR A 53 20.45 -20.66 0.50
CA THR A 53 20.05 -19.85 1.66
C THR A 53 20.78 -18.52 1.66
N VAL A 54 22.09 -18.50 1.45
CA VAL A 54 22.88 -17.26 1.35
C VAL A 54 22.37 -16.38 0.20
N LEU A 55 22.19 -16.96 -0.99
CA LEU A 55 21.71 -16.23 -2.16
C LEU A 55 20.27 -15.71 -2.01
N SER A 56 19.43 -16.36 -1.19
CA SER A 56 18.04 -15.92 -0.92
C SER A 56 17.94 -14.58 -0.20
N TYR A 57 19.02 -14.12 0.44
CA TYR A 57 19.09 -12.80 1.07
C TYR A 57 19.54 -11.70 0.11
N LEU A 58 19.98 -12.04 -1.11
CA LEU A 58 20.40 -11.07 -2.10
C LEU A 58 19.21 -10.41 -2.79
N ASN A 59 19.39 -9.13 -3.15
CA ASN A 59 18.46 -8.48 -4.06
C ASN A 59 18.69 -8.99 -5.50
N PRO A 60 17.75 -8.73 -6.44
CA PRO A 60 17.84 -9.27 -7.81
C PRO A 60 19.08 -8.82 -8.58
N THR A 61 19.60 -7.62 -8.30
CA THR A 61 20.82 -7.08 -8.94
C THR A 61 22.05 -7.85 -8.46
N ASP A 62 22.19 -8.01 -7.14
CA ASP A 62 23.26 -8.78 -6.52
C ASP A 62 23.20 -10.25 -6.93
N LEU A 63 21.99 -10.79 -7.10
CA LEU A 63 21.81 -12.15 -7.59
C LEU A 63 22.23 -12.31 -9.06
N CYS A 64 21.93 -11.32 -9.91
CA CYS A 64 22.44 -11.30 -11.29
C CYS A 64 23.97 -11.24 -11.34
N LEU A 65 24.61 -10.49 -10.42
CA LEU A 65 26.07 -10.44 -10.31
C LEU A 65 26.63 -11.75 -9.77
N ALA A 66 25.98 -12.35 -8.78
CA ALA A 66 26.33 -13.64 -8.22
C ALA A 66 26.30 -14.75 -9.28
N ALA A 67 25.38 -14.68 -10.26
CA ALA A 67 25.33 -15.64 -11.38
C ALA A 67 26.59 -15.65 -12.26
N CYS A 68 27.39 -14.57 -12.27
CA CYS A 68 28.67 -14.57 -12.97
C CYS A 68 29.72 -15.50 -12.33
N VAL A 69 29.54 -15.86 -11.06
CA VAL A 69 30.47 -16.70 -10.27
C VAL A 69 29.83 -18.03 -9.92
N TRP A 70 28.56 -18.02 -9.51
CA TRP A 70 27.78 -19.16 -9.04
C TRP A 70 26.55 -19.41 -9.92
N ASP A 71 26.77 -19.56 -11.23
CA ASP A 71 25.70 -19.67 -12.25
C ASP A 71 24.60 -20.68 -11.91
N HIS A 72 25.00 -21.89 -11.48
CA HIS A 72 24.08 -22.98 -11.13
C HIS A 72 23.24 -22.73 -9.87
N LEU A 73 23.75 -21.96 -8.90
CA LEU A 73 23.04 -21.60 -7.67
C LEU A 73 22.18 -20.35 -7.87
N ALA A 74 22.70 -19.35 -8.58
CA ALA A 74 22.04 -18.07 -8.75
C ALA A 74 20.93 -18.09 -9.81
N ASN A 75 20.93 -19.07 -10.72
CA ASN A 75 19.83 -19.29 -11.67
C ASN A 75 18.81 -20.35 -11.19
N ASP A 76 18.86 -20.75 -9.92
CA ASP A 76 17.91 -21.71 -9.37
C ASP A 76 16.45 -21.21 -9.44
N GLU A 77 15.54 -22.05 -9.94
CA GLU A 77 14.14 -21.66 -10.16
C GLU A 77 13.38 -21.40 -8.85
N LEU A 78 13.69 -22.10 -7.76
CA LEU A 78 13.01 -21.90 -6.47
C LEU A 78 13.42 -20.58 -5.84
N LEU A 79 14.68 -20.18 -6.03
CA LEU A 79 15.18 -18.87 -5.61
C LEU A 79 14.42 -17.74 -6.32
N TRP A 80 14.35 -17.77 -7.65
CA TRP A 80 13.61 -16.78 -8.44
C TRP A 80 12.11 -16.83 -8.18
N GLN A 81 11.54 -18.01 -7.95
CA GLN A 81 10.14 -18.16 -7.53
C GLN A 81 9.87 -17.42 -6.23
N SER A 82 10.74 -17.60 -5.24
CA SER A 82 10.62 -16.97 -3.94
C SER A 82 10.71 -15.45 -4.05
N LEU A 83 11.65 -14.93 -4.87
CA LEU A 83 11.77 -13.50 -5.16
C LEU A 83 10.52 -12.93 -5.84
N CYS A 84 9.97 -13.65 -6.83
CA CYS A 84 8.72 -13.27 -7.49
C CYS A 84 7.57 -13.18 -6.49
N ARG A 85 7.33 -14.24 -5.70
CA ARG A 85 6.24 -14.27 -4.72
C ARG A 85 6.42 -13.24 -3.62
N ASN A 86 7.65 -12.95 -3.21
CA ASN A 86 7.89 -11.89 -2.22
C ASN A 86 7.59 -10.48 -2.77
N SER A 87 7.81 -10.26 -4.07
CA SER A 87 7.69 -8.94 -4.71
C SER A 87 6.27 -8.64 -5.21
N TRP A 88 5.62 -9.60 -5.86
CA TRP A 88 4.30 -9.45 -6.48
C TRP A 88 3.19 -10.25 -5.80
N GLY A 89 3.53 -11.19 -4.91
CA GLY A 89 2.58 -11.95 -4.10
C GLY A 89 1.68 -12.89 -4.89
N SER A 90 0.71 -12.35 -5.62
CA SER A 90 -0.29 -13.07 -6.41
C SER A 90 -0.30 -12.56 -7.85
N VAL A 91 0.09 -13.43 -8.78
CA VAL A 91 0.03 -13.19 -10.23
C VAL A 91 -0.59 -14.43 -10.88
N SER A 92 -1.54 -14.25 -11.81
CA SER A 92 -2.31 -15.35 -12.39
C SER A 92 -1.44 -16.44 -13.03
N ILE A 93 -0.33 -16.05 -13.66
CA ILE A 93 0.63 -16.98 -14.28
C ILE A 93 1.25 -17.99 -13.30
N TYR A 94 1.33 -17.70 -12.00
CA TYR A 94 1.92 -18.63 -11.02
C TYR A 94 1.23 -20.00 -10.98
N SER A 95 -0.06 -20.06 -11.34
CA SER A 95 -0.83 -21.31 -11.39
C SER A 95 -0.50 -22.19 -12.61
N ARG A 96 0.04 -21.61 -13.67
CA ARG A 96 0.28 -22.27 -14.96
C ARG A 96 1.75 -22.37 -15.34
N LEU A 97 2.65 -21.71 -14.61
CA LEU A 97 4.05 -21.60 -14.99
C LEU A 97 4.74 -22.97 -15.12
N THR A 98 4.40 -23.93 -14.26
CA THR A 98 4.91 -25.31 -14.31
C THR A 98 4.56 -26.04 -15.60
N SER A 99 3.54 -25.56 -16.33
CA SER A 99 3.08 -26.13 -17.59
C SER A 99 3.62 -25.41 -18.82
N MET A 100 4.48 -24.39 -18.65
CA MET A 100 5.02 -23.56 -19.74
C MET A 100 6.55 -23.66 -19.80
N PRO A 101 7.12 -24.55 -20.64
CA PRO A 101 8.57 -24.77 -20.72
C PRO A 101 9.37 -23.54 -21.18
N SER A 102 8.73 -22.59 -21.86
CA SER A 102 9.39 -21.39 -22.39
C SER A 102 9.62 -20.30 -21.34
N MET A 103 8.90 -20.34 -20.21
CA MET A 103 8.88 -19.30 -19.18
C MET A 103 9.52 -19.79 -17.88
N THR A 104 10.58 -19.10 -17.44
CA THR A 104 11.25 -19.33 -16.17
C THR A 104 10.87 -18.27 -15.14
N TYR A 105 11.03 -18.54 -13.84
CA TYR A 105 10.81 -17.51 -12.82
C TYR A 105 11.77 -16.34 -12.97
N ARG A 106 13.00 -16.57 -13.45
CA ARG A 106 13.94 -15.49 -13.78
C ARG A 106 13.40 -14.56 -14.88
N LYS A 107 12.91 -15.12 -16.00
CA LYS A 107 12.29 -14.33 -17.07
C LYS A 107 11.05 -13.60 -16.57
N LEU A 108 10.20 -14.28 -15.81
CA LEU A 108 9.00 -13.71 -15.23
C LEU A 108 9.34 -12.55 -14.28
N PHE A 109 10.39 -12.69 -13.47
CA PHE A 109 10.86 -11.64 -12.58
C PHE A 109 11.19 -10.37 -13.36
N LEU A 110 11.98 -10.49 -14.44
CA LEU A 110 12.37 -9.35 -15.28
C LEU A 110 11.15 -8.67 -15.91
N ILE A 111 10.20 -9.44 -16.42
CA ILE A 111 8.99 -8.87 -17.03
C ILE A 111 8.13 -8.15 -15.97
N LEU A 112 7.97 -8.73 -14.78
CA LEU A 112 7.20 -8.11 -13.70
C LEU A 112 7.92 -6.88 -13.12
N ASP A 113 9.26 -6.87 -13.10
CA ASP A 113 10.07 -5.72 -12.69
C ASP A 113 9.88 -4.55 -13.65
N GLU A 114 10.03 -4.80 -14.95
CA GLU A 114 9.76 -3.83 -16.00
C GLU A 114 8.31 -3.33 -15.94
N ALA A 115 7.33 -4.23 -15.85
CA ALA A 115 5.92 -3.85 -15.75
C ALA A 115 5.61 -3.02 -14.48
N SER A 116 6.32 -3.23 -13.38
CA SER A 116 6.16 -2.42 -12.17
C SER A 116 6.69 -0.99 -12.36
N LEU A 117 7.83 -0.85 -13.06
CA LEU A 117 8.37 0.46 -13.44
C LEU A 117 7.42 1.18 -14.42
N THR A 118 6.88 0.46 -15.40
CA THR A 118 5.88 0.98 -16.33
C THR A 118 4.62 1.39 -15.57
N PHE A 119 4.12 0.58 -14.64
CA PHE A 119 2.94 0.93 -13.84
C PHE A 119 3.13 2.21 -13.05
N ASN A 120 4.33 2.44 -12.52
CA ASN A 120 4.66 3.66 -11.79
C ASN A 120 4.68 4.92 -12.67
N SER A 121 4.64 4.78 -14.00
CA SER A 121 4.52 5.87 -14.96
C SER A 121 3.11 5.90 -15.60
N ASP A 122 2.70 4.79 -16.22
CA ASP A 122 1.40 4.53 -16.85
C ASP A 122 0.79 3.21 -16.31
N PRO A 123 -0.10 3.32 -15.29
CA PRO A 123 -0.76 2.16 -14.70
C PRO A 123 -1.62 1.35 -15.68
N PHE A 124 -2.24 2.01 -16.66
CA PHE A 124 -3.19 1.38 -17.57
C PHE A 124 -2.46 0.60 -18.67
N GLY A 125 -1.42 1.20 -19.25
CA GLY A 125 -0.56 0.53 -20.23
C GLY A 125 0.12 -0.70 -19.62
N ALA A 126 0.66 -0.60 -18.41
CA ALA A 126 1.32 -1.71 -17.74
C ALA A 126 0.39 -2.92 -17.51
N VAL A 127 -0.84 -2.69 -17.04
CA VAL A 127 -1.81 -3.78 -16.83
C VAL A 127 -2.25 -4.38 -18.16
N ALA A 128 -2.49 -3.55 -19.19
CA ALA A 128 -2.85 -4.04 -20.52
C ALA A 128 -1.74 -4.93 -21.12
N GLU A 129 -0.48 -4.51 -20.99
CA GLU A 129 0.68 -5.27 -21.45
C GLU A 129 0.82 -6.62 -20.73
N LEU A 130 0.63 -6.65 -19.40
CA LEU A 130 0.66 -7.89 -18.63
C LEU A 130 -0.44 -8.87 -19.04
N ILE A 131 -1.62 -8.35 -19.42
CA ILE A 131 -2.72 -9.14 -19.95
C ILE A 131 -2.38 -9.69 -21.34
N GLU A 132 -1.85 -8.85 -22.22
CA GLU A 132 -1.45 -9.24 -23.58
C GLU A 132 -0.38 -10.34 -23.57
N LYS A 133 0.61 -10.25 -22.68
CA LYS A 133 1.65 -11.28 -22.50
C LYS A 133 1.13 -12.55 -21.80
N GLY A 134 -0.13 -12.59 -21.39
CA GLY A 134 -0.73 -13.74 -20.68
C GLY A 134 -0.21 -13.94 -19.25
N ILE A 135 0.41 -12.91 -18.67
CA ILE A 135 0.96 -12.94 -17.31
C ILE A 135 -0.14 -12.70 -16.27
N LEU A 136 -1.05 -11.78 -16.58
CA LEU A 136 -2.19 -11.43 -15.75
C LEU A 136 -3.48 -11.74 -16.50
N GLU A 137 -4.47 -12.31 -15.82
CA GLU A 137 -5.80 -12.51 -16.43
C GLU A 137 -6.59 -11.21 -16.46
N ASN A 138 -7.39 -11.01 -17.51
CA ASN A 138 -8.29 -9.86 -17.64
C ASN A 138 -9.56 -10.01 -16.80
N GLU A 139 -9.41 -10.45 -15.56
CA GLU A 139 -10.49 -10.62 -14.60
C GLU A 139 -10.32 -9.59 -13.47
N PRO A 140 -11.37 -8.82 -13.10
CA PRO A 140 -11.22 -7.77 -12.09
C PRO A 140 -10.67 -8.25 -10.75
N MET A 141 -10.98 -9.50 -10.36
CA MET A 141 -10.45 -10.11 -9.14
C MET A 141 -8.95 -10.40 -9.23
N GLU A 142 -8.47 -10.88 -10.37
CA GLU A 142 -7.06 -11.20 -10.58
C GLU A 142 -6.21 -9.93 -10.61
N ILE A 143 -6.71 -8.89 -11.27
CA ILE A 143 -6.06 -7.57 -11.27
C ILE A 143 -6.06 -6.97 -9.86
N ALA A 144 -7.16 -7.09 -9.11
CA ALA A 144 -7.22 -6.63 -7.72
C ALA A 144 -6.23 -7.36 -6.82
N ARG A 145 -6.09 -8.69 -6.96
CA ARG A 145 -5.08 -9.48 -6.23
C ARG A 145 -3.66 -9.03 -6.55
N PHE A 146 -3.37 -8.82 -7.83
CA PHE A 146 -2.06 -8.32 -8.27
C PHE A 146 -1.73 -6.95 -7.66
N ILE A 147 -2.64 -5.98 -7.77
CA ILE A 147 -2.43 -4.63 -7.22
C ILE A 147 -2.33 -4.64 -5.70
N HIS A 148 -3.10 -5.50 -5.03
CA HIS A 148 -3.07 -5.61 -3.57
C HIS A 148 -1.76 -6.22 -3.07
N ALA A 149 -1.28 -7.29 -3.72
CA ALA A 149 -0.15 -8.07 -3.24
C ALA A 149 1.23 -7.54 -3.70
N THR A 150 1.27 -6.69 -4.72
CA THR A 150 2.53 -6.13 -5.24
C THR A 150 3.07 -5.01 -4.36
N LYS A 151 4.31 -5.19 -3.88
CA LYS A 151 5.00 -4.23 -2.99
C LYS A 151 5.71 -3.08 -3.75
N ARG A 152 5.90 -3.24 -5.06
CA ARG A 152 6.74 -2.36 -5.89
C ARG A 152 5.96 -1.25 -6.61
N LEU A 153 4.65 -1.19 -6.42
CA LEU A 153 3.78 -0.18 -7.04
C LEU A 153 3.68 1.06 -6.16
N TRP A 154 3.80 2.24 -6.76
CA TRP A 154 3.70 3.51 -6.05
C TRP A 154 2.26 3.77 -5.56
N PRO A 155 2.07 4.15 -4.28
CA PRO A 155 0.75 4.37 -3.69
C PRO A 155 -0.13 5.36 -4.48
N CYS A 156 0.46 6.43 -5.03
CA CYS A 156 -0.23 7.43 -5.84
C CYS A 156 -0.77 6.84 -7.15
N LYS A 157 0.02 5.98 -7.81
CA LYS A 157 -0.32 5.33 -9.08
C LYS A 157 -1.35 4.22 -8.93
N LYS A 158 -1.28 3.47 -7.82
CA LYS A 158 -2.36 2.55 -7.45
C LYS A 158 -3.68 3.30 -7.31
N ARG A 159 -3.68 4.44 -6.61
CA ARG A 159 -4.88 5.25 -6.40
C ARG A 159 -5.45 5.79 -7.71
N GLU A 160 -4.60 6.37 -8.57
CA GLU A 160 -4.99 6.84 -9.92
C GLU A 160 -5.69 5.74 -10.74
N PHE A 161 -5.14 4.53 -10.70
CA PHE A 161 -5.72 3.39 -11.40
C PHE A 161 -7.08 2.97 -10.83
N LEU A 162 -7.18 2.83 -9.50
CA LEU A 162 -8.39 2.40 -8.80
C LEU A 162 -9.53 3.42 -8.92
N GLU A 163 -9.21 4.71 -8.99
CA GLU A 163 -10.19 5.78 -9.19
C GLU A 163 -10.94 5.64 -10.51
N ARG A 164 -10.23 5.27 -11.59
CA ARG A 164 -10.86 5.06 -12.92
C ARG A 164 -11.39 3.64 -13.12
N ARG A 165 -10.95 2.66 -12.32
CA ARG A 165 -11.37 1.24 -12.39
C ARG A 165 -12.12 0.82 -11.12
N GLN A 166 -13.34 1.33 -10.99
CA GLN A 166 -14.21 1.07 -9.84
C GLN A 166 -14.55 -0.42 -9.68
N ASP A 167 -14.66 -1.16 -10.78
CA ASP A 167 -14.83 -2.62 -10.78
C ASP A 167 -13.71 -3.35 -10.04
N ILE A 168 -12.45 -2.91 -10.24
CA ILE A 168 -11.26 -3.45 -9.57
C ILE A 168 -11.18 -2.95 -8.13
N PHE A 169 -11.46 -1.66 -7.89
CA PHE A 169 -11.51 -1.10 -6.54
C PHE A 169 -12.44 -1.90 -5.64
N GLN A 170 -13.66 -2.17 -6.08
CA GLN A 170 -14.62 -2.96 -5.32
C GLN A 170 -14.06 -4.34 -4.98
N ARG A 171 -13.44 -5.05 -5.92
CA ARG A 171 -12.80 -6.35 -5.66
C ARG A 171 -11.66 -6.23 -4.64
N LEU A 172 -10.84 -5.18 -4.72
CA LEU A 172 -9.77 -4.95 -3.76
C LEU A 172 -10.30 -4.72 -2.34
N VAL A 173 -11.39 -3.96 -2.18
CA VAL A 173 -12.04 -3.80 -0.86
C VAL A 173 -12.51 -5.15 -0.31
N HIS A 174 -13.05 -6.03 -1.16
CA HIS A 174 -13.46 -7.38 -0.74
C HIS A 174 -12.30 -8.28 -0.31
N LEU A 175 -11.07 -8.02 -0.76
CA LEU A 175 -9.88 -8.75 -0.30
C LEU A 175 -9.47 -8.34 1.12
N GLN A 176 -9.89 -7.18 1.61
CA GLN A 176 -9.58 -6.74 2.98
C GLN A 176 -10.40 -7.51 4.01
N ASN A 177 -9.75 -7.90 5.11
CA ASN A 177 -10.41 -8.50 6.25
C ASN A 177 -10.39 -7.55 7.45
N PHE A 178 -11.56 -7.15 7.91
CA PHE A 178 -11.75 -6.26 9.07
C PHE A 178 -12.42 -6.95 10.26
N GLN A 179 -12.49 -8.29 10.24
CA GLN A 179 -13.13 -9.06 11.29
C GLN A 179 -12.45 -8.80 12.65
N ASN A 180 -13.27 -8.55 13.68
CA ASN A 180 -12.84 -8.26 15.05
C ASN A 180 -11.92 -7.03 15.19
N GLN A 181 -11.89 -6.15 14.18
CA GLN A 181 -11.12 -4.92 14.25
C GLN A 181 -11.97 -3.77 14.77
N PHE A 182 -11.36 -2.92 15.60
CA PHE A 182 -11.97 -1.66 15.99
C PHE A 182 -11.98 -0.69 14.79
N LEU A 183 -13.10 0.02 14.60
CA LEU A 183 -13.37 0.81 13.40
C LEU A 183 -12.21 1.74 12.96
N PRO A 184 -11.59 2.55 13.84
CA PRO A 184 -10.46 3.40 13.45
C PRO A 184 -9.23 2.61 12.99
N ASN A 185 -8.99 1.42 13.55
CA ASN A 185 -7.86 0.57 13.16
C ASN A 185 -8.11 -0.04 11.77
N ALA A 186 -9.33 -0.51 11.52
CA ALA A 186 -9.74 -0.99 10.20
C ALA A 186 -9.63 0.12 9.14
N LEU A 187 -10.04 1.35 9.49
CA LEU A 187 -9.95 2.50 8.60
C LEU A 187 -8.48 2.87 8.26
N ARG A 188 -7.56 2.80 9.25
CA ARG A 188 -6.12 2.93 8.99
C ARG A 188 -5.58 1.84 8.08
N GLN A 189 -5.94 0.58 8.32
CA GLN A 189 -5.53 -0.53 7.46
C GLN A 189 -6.04 -0.31 6.03
N PHE A 190 -7.27 0.13 5.88
CA PHE A 190 -7.87 0.43 4.58
C PHE A 190 -7.05 1.51 3.85
N PHE A 191 -6.82 2.67 4.46
CA PHE A 191 -6.05 3.74 3.82
C PHE A 191 -4.59 3.37 3.52
N ARG A 192 -3.96 2.47 4.28
CA ARG A 192 -2.63 1.92 3.91
C ARG A 192 -2.67 1.07 2.63
N ALA A 193 -3.79 0.42 2.34
CA ALA A 193 -3.91 -0.46 1.17
C ALA A 193 -4.23 0.31 -0.12
N VAL A 194 -5.09 1.33 -0.04
CA VAL A 194 -5.62 2.06 -1.20
C VAL A 194 -5.14 3.51 -1.33
N SER A 195 -4.43 4.02 -0.32
CA SER A 195 -4.01 5.42 -0.18
C SER A 195 -5.19 6.38 -0.06
N ALA A 196 -5.10 7.36 0.84
CA ALA A 196 -6.10 8.41 0.87
C ALA A 196 -6.00 9.31 -0.39
N PRO A 197 -7.12 9.85 -0.87
CA PRO A 197 -7.10 10.88 -1.91
C PRO A 197 -6.56 12.20 -1.35
N GLU A 198 -5.85 12.94 -2.18
CA GLU A 198 -5.27 14.26 -1.84
C GLU A 198 -6.37 15.31 -1.63
N THR A 199 -7.47 15.19 -2.39
CA THR A 199 -8.61 16.09 -2.30
C THR A 199 -9.83 15.39 -1.71
N ARG A 200 -10.65 16.18 -1.02
CA ARG A 200 -11.99 15.73 -0.61
C ARG A 200 -12.90 15.84 -1.82
N GLY A 201 -13.30 14.69 -2.38
CA GLY A 201 -14.16 14.63 -3.55
C GLY A 201 -14.99 13.34 -3.61
N ASP A 202 -15.66 13.12 -4.74
CA ASP A 202 -16.57 12.00 -4.97
C ASP A 202 -15.89 10.63 -4.82
N TYR A 203 -14.59 10.56 -5.14
CA TYR A 203 -13.82 9.34 -4.97
C TYR A 203 -13.68 8.95 -3.49
N LEU A 204 -13.46 9.91 -2.57
CA LEU A 204 -13.43 9.61 -1.13
C LEU A 204 -14.77 9.03 -0.66
N SER A 205 -15.89 9.58 -1.14
CA SER A 205 -17.23 9.06 -0.84
C SER A 205 -17.39 7.62 -1.31
N THR A 206 -16.92 7.31 -2.53
CA THR A 206 -16.94 5.95 -3.08
C THR A 206 -16.09 4.99 -2.25
N MET A 207 -14.93 5.46 -1.76
CA MET A 207 -14.06 4.68 -0.88
C MET A 207 -14.73 4.38 0.45
N MET A 208 -15.35 5.38 1.07
CA MET A 208 -16.06 5.21 2.35
C MET A 208 -17.29 4.33 2.22
N ASP A 209 -17.99 4.38 1.08
CA ASP A 209 -19.14 3.52 0.81
C ASP A 209 -18.73 2.04 0.76
N GLY A 210 -17.72 1.71 -0.06
CA GLY A 210 -17.19 0.35 -0.15
C GLY A 210 -16.59 -0.15 1.16
N PHE A 211 -15.85 0.70 1.87
CA PHE A 211 -15.29 0.35 3.19
C PHE A 211 -16.39 0.05 4.20
N SER A 212 -17.44 0.88 4.28
CA SER A 212 -18.51 0.73 5.26
C SER A 212 -19.30 -0.56 5.04
N GLU A 213 -19.59 -0.88 3.78
CA GLU A 213 -20.23 -2.15 3.41
C GLU A 213 -19.36 -3.35 3.81
N ARG A 214 -18.07 -3.30 3.50
CA ARG A 214 -17.14 -4.37 3.85
C ARG A 214 -16.98 -4.53 5.35
N PHE A 215 -16.85 -3.44 6.09
CA PHE A 215 -16.70 -3.46 7.55
C PHE A 215 -17.90 -4.10 8.23
N CYS A 216 -19.12 -3.73 7.81
CA CYS A 216 -20.35 -4.36 8.31
C CYS A 216 -20.43 -5.85 7.96
N SER A 217 -20.08 -6.23 6.73
CA SER A 217 -20.08 -7.64 6.30
C SER A 217 -19.08 -8.51 7.10
N CYS A 218 -17.94 -7.93 7.51
CA CYS A 218 -16.95 -8.61 8.35
C CYS A 218 -17.36 -8.69 9.83
N ASN A 219 -18.25 -7.79 10.27
CA ASN A 219 -18.61 -7.63 11.68
C ASN A 219 -20.13 -7.58 11.91
N PRO A 220 -20.90 -8.62 11.49
CA PRO A 220 -22.36 -8.60 11.56
C PRO A 220 -22.91 -8.52 12.99
N ARG A 221 -22.10 -8.87 14.00
CA ARG A 221 -22.49 -8.86 15.42
C ARG A 221 -22.48 -7.47 16.05
N LEU A 222 -21.91 -6.46 15.39
CA LEU A 222 -21.85 -5.09 15.93
C LEU A 222 -23.20 -4.34 15.83
N GLY A 223 -24.14 -4.82 15.02
CA GLY A 223 -25.45 -4.17 14.85
C GLY A 223 -25.39 -2.78 14.20
N LEU A 224 -24.23 -2.37 13.67
CA LEU A 224 -24.07 -1.10 12.95
C LEU A 224 -24.54 -1.26 11.50
N THR A 225 -25.27 -0.27 11.00
CA THR A 225 -25.66 -0.21 9.59
C THR A 225 -24.53 0.38 8.74
N LYS A 226 -24.56 0.13 7.44
CA LYS A 226 -23.63 0.74 6.46
C LYS A 226 -23.62 2.27 6.59
N ASP A 227 -24.79 2.90 6.68
CA ASP A 227 -24.93 4.36 6.79
C ASP A 227 -24.32 4.91 8.09
N THR A 228 -24.51 4.20 9.22
CA THR A 228 -23.90 4.57 10.49
C THR A 228 -22.37 4.52 10.39
N VAL A 229 -21.81 3.43 9.84
CA VAL A 229 -20.36 3.29 9.67
C VAL A 229 -19.81 4.36 8.73
N PHE A 230 -20.52 4.69 7.65
CA PHE A 230 -20.15 5.73 6.71
C PHE A 230 -20.01 7.10 7.41
N VAL A 231 -21.02 7.50 8.19
CA VAL A 231 -20.99 8.76 8.97
C VAL A 231 -19.87 8.74 10.02
N LEU A 232 -19.65 7.61 10.70
CA LEU A 232 -18.55 7.45 11.65
C LEU A 232 -17.18 7.62 10.97
N CYS A 233 -16.97 7.07 9.78
CA CYS A 233 -15.72 7.23 9.04
C CYS A 233 -15.41 8.70 8.73
N TYR A 234 -16.38 9.46 8.24
CA TYR A 234 -16.21 10.91 8.05
C TYR A 234 -15.94 11.65 9.35
N SER A 235 -16.61 11.26 10.44
CA SER A 235 -16.37 11.85 11.76
C SER A 235 -14.93 11.61 12.23
N LEU A 236 -14.39 10.40 12.02
CA LEU A 236 -13.01 10.04 12.33
C LEU A 236 -12.00 10.79 11.46
N ILE A 237 -12.26 10.94 10.16
CA ILE A 237 -11.39 11.72 9.24
C ILE A 237 -11.36 13.19 9.65
N MET A 238 -12.54 13.78 9.94
CA MET A 238 -12.63 15.16 10.39
C MET A 238 -11.91 15.38 11.72
N LEU A 239 -12.08 14.46 12.69
CA LEU A 239 -11.37 14.51 13.96
C LEU A 239 -9.86 14.39 13.76
N SER A 240 -9.42 13.48 12.89
CA SER A 240 -8.00 13.29 12.61
C SER A 240 -7.35 14.57 12.08
N VAL A 241 -7.99 15.22 11.10
CA VAL A 241 -7.51 16.50 10.54
C VAL A 241 -7.55 17.62 11.58
N ASP A 242 -8.59 17.69 12.40
CA ASP A 242 -8.71 18.68 13.47
C ASP A 242 -7.55 18.57 14.47
N LEU A 243 -7.27 17.35 14.95
CA LEU A 243 -6.24 17.10 15.96
C LEU A 243 -4.82 17.33 15.44
N THR A 244 -4.52 16.96 14.19
CA THR A 244 -3.16 17.08 13.64
C THR A 244 -2.84 18.44 13.01
N SER A 245 -3.85 19.18 12.52
CA SER A 245 -3.59 20.42 11.77
C SER A 245 -3.03 21.56 12.65
N PRO A 246 -1.84 22.12 12.38
CA PRO A 246 -1.27 23.21 13.19
C PRO A 246 -2.10 24.50 13.11
N HIS A 247 -2.94 24.64 12.09
CA HIS A 247 -3.82 25.79 11.87
C HIS A 247 -5.03 25.81 12.83
N VAL A 248 -5.38 24.66 13.41
CA VAL A 248 -6.48 24.56 14.38
C VAL A 248 -5.92 24.79 15.78
N LYS A 249 -6.12 26.01 16.30
CA LYS A 249 -5.69 26.40 17.65
C LYS A 249 -6.51 25.72 18.75
N ASN A 250 -7.83 25.68 18.57
CA ASN A 250 -8.77 25.07 19.50
C ASN A 250 -9.20 23.71 18.97
N LYS A 251 -8.56 22.66 19.46
CA LYS A 251 -8.86 21.27 19.08
C LYS A 251 -10.21 20.83 19.62
N MET A 252 -10.91 19.99 18.86
CA MET A 252 -12.16 19.38 19.27
C MET A 252 -11.94 18.53 20.52
N SER A 253 -12.67 18.86 21.59
CA SER A 253 -12.65 18.06 22.81
C SER A 253 -13.41 16.75 22.63
N LYS A 254 -13.09 15.74 23.46
CA LYS A 254 -13.83 14.46 23.49
C LYS A 254 -15.34 14.67 23.65
N ARG A 255 -15.75 15.60 24.51
CA ARG A 255 -17.16 15.93 24.76
C ARG A 255 -17.84 16.48 23.49
N GLU A 256 -17.17 17.36 22.76
CA GLU A 256 -17.69 17.91 21.51
C GLU A 256 -17.79 16.84 20.43
N PHE A 257 -16.77 15.98 20.30
CA PHE A 257 -16.79 14.87 19.35
C PHE A 257 -17.95 13.91 19.61
N ILE A 258 -18.15 13.48 20.86
CA ILE A 258 -19.28 12.60 21.23
C ILE A 258 -20.61 13.26 20.85
N LYS A 259 -20.80 14.53 21.23
CA LYS A 259 -22.02 15.28 20.92
C LYS A 259 -22.28 15.40 19.42
N ASN A 260 -21.24 15.71 18.63
CA ASN A 260 -21.38 15.86 17.18
C ASN A 260 -21.66 14.52 16.49
N THR A 261 -20.95 13.47 16.89
CA THR A 261 -21.07 12.13 16.31
C THR A 261 -22.43 11.49 16.60
N CYS A 262 -22.91 11.55 17.85
CA CYS A 262 -24.21 11.00 18.22
C CYS A 262 -25.39 11.75 17.57
N ARG A 263 -25.20 13.03 17.20
CA ARG A 263 -26.19 13.80 16.44
C ARG A 263 -26.22 13.39 14.97
N ALA A 264 -25.07 13.08 14.39
CA ALA A 264 -24.95 12.72 12.98
C ALA A 264 -25.34 11.26 12.71
N ALA A 265 -24.99 10.36 13.62
CA ALA A 265 -25.27 8.93 13.51
C ALA A 265 -26.24 8.50 14.62
N GLN A 266 -27.54 8.47 14.29
CA GLN A 266 -28.58 8.05 15.24
C GLN A 266 -28.34 6.60 15.68
N GLY A 267 -28.43 6.36 17.00
CA GLY A 267 -28.22 5.03 17.60
C GLY A 267 -26.77 4.70 17.97
N VAL A 268 -25.81 5.60 17.72
CA VAL A 268 -24.44 5.44 18.23
C VAL A 268 -24.41 5.80 19.72
N ASP A 269 -23.90 4.87 20.52
CA ASP A 269 -23.69 5.07 21.95
C ASP A 269 -22.55 6.05 22.25
N GLY A 270 -22.70 6.82 23.34
CA GLY A 270 -21.74 7.82 23.76
C GLY A 270 -20.40 7.22 24.16
N ASP A 271 -20.39 6.02 24.75
CA ASP A 271 -19.16 5.34 25.14
C ASP A 271 -18.38 4.85 23.92
N LEU A 272 -19.09 4.32 22.91
CA LEU A 272 -18.48 3.98 21.62
C LEU A 272 -17.83 5.21 20.98
N ALA A 273 -18.54 6.33 20.88
CA ALA A 273 -17.98 7.57 20.35
C ALA A 273 -16.79 8.09 21.18
N GLY A 274 -16.82 7.89 22.51
CA GLY A 274 -15.70 8.18 23.39
C GLY A 274 -14.46 7.34 23.07
N HIS A 275 -14.62 6.02 22.89
CA HIS A 275 -13.52 5.12 22.53
C HIS A 275 -12.96 5.42 21.13
N LEU A 276 -13.83 5.82 20.18
CA LEU A 276 -13.39 6.27 18.86
C LEU A 276 -12.47 7.49 18.97
N TYR A 277 -12.84 8.49 19.79
CA TYR A 277 -12.01 9.66 20.03
C TYR A 277 -10.66 9.30 20.65
N ASP A 278 -10.67 8.51 21.73
CA ASP A 278 -9.45 8.12 22.44
C ASP A 278 -8.47 7.40 21.50
N ASN A 279 -8.98 6.55 20.61
CA ASN A 279 -8.13 5.85 19.64
C ASN A 279 -7.44 6.81 18.66
N ILE A 280 -8.14 7.83 18.14
CA ILE A 280 -7.52 8.83 17.27
C ILE A 280 -6.52 9.69 18.06
N TYR A 281 -6.88 10.10 19.27
CA TYR A 281 -6.01 10.91 20.12
C TYR A 281 -4.70 10.19 20.48
N LEU A 282 -4.77 8.89 20.79
CA LEU A 282 -3.62 8.09 21.23
C LEU A 282 -2.77 7.55 20.08
N ILE A 283 -3.40 7.05 18.99
CA ILE A 283 -2.68 6.38 17.89
C ILE A 283 -2.39 7.34 16.74
N GLY A 284 -3.21 8.39 16.57
CA GLY A 284 -3.05 9.38 15.52
C GLY A 284 -3.94 9.14 14.28
N HIS A 285 -3.61 9.89 13.24
CA HIS A 285 -4.41 10.12 12.04
C HIS A 285 -4.85 8.83 11.34
N VAL A 286 -6.12 8.74 10.90
CA VAL A 286 -6.64 7.53 10.23
C VAL A 286 -6.09 7.32 8.81
N ALA A 287 -5.61 8.39 8.19
CA ALA A 287 -5.12 8.41 6.81
C ALA A 287 -3.76 9.12 6.73
N ALA A 288 -2.85 8.82 7.67
CA ALA A 288 -1.50 9.39 7.60
C ALA A 288 -0.82 8.95 6.30
N ASP A 289 -0.11 9.86 5.64
CA ASP A 289 0.67 9.54 4.45
C ASP A 289 1.69 8.44 4.79
N SER A 290 1.84 7.48 3.89
CA SER A 290 2.78 6.36 4.04
C SER A 290 4.26 6.78 4.01
N ASP A 291 4.52 8.06 3.78
CA ASP A 291 5.84 8.60 3.46
C ASP A 291 6.40 9.51 4.58
N SER A 292 5.88 9.37 5.81
CA SER A 292 6.48 9.96 7.03
C SER A 292 7.40 8.98 7.74
#